data_AF-A0A925YFN9-F1
#
_entry.id   AF-A0A925YFN9-F1
#
_cell.length_a   1.000
_cell.length_b   1.000
_cell.length_c   1.000
_cell.angle_alpha   90.00
_cell.angle_beta   90.00
_cell.angle_gamma   90.00
#
_symmetry.space_group_name_H-M   'P 1'
#
loop_
_entity.id
_entity.type
_entity.pdbx_description
1 polymer ?
#
loop_
_entity_poly.entity_id
_entity_poly.type
_entity_poly.pdbx_seq_one_letter_code
_entity_poly.pdbx_strand_id
1 'polypeptide(L)' 'MSSTRDADAKAHRLFDVRTIERNIKKGLVTRKDYEKHLKGLGDSAEKVAPPEEHPDDDADDLPGE' A
#
# COMPACT_ATOMS: atom_id res chain seq x y z
N MET A 1 23.62 -17.27 5.43
CA MET A 1 23.90 -15.87 5.05
C MET A 1 22.57 -15.25 4.67
N SER A 2 22.10 -14.23 5.41
CA SER A 2 20.80 -13.61 5.13
C SER A 2 20.89 -12.85 3.80
N SER A 3 20.13 -13.29 2.80
CA SER A 3 20.11 -12.63 1.50
C SER A 3 19.48 -11.24 1.62
N THR A 4 20.02 -10.26 0.92
CA THR A 4 19.58 -8.86 0.92
C THR A 4 18.07 -8.73 0.63
N ARG A 5 17.49 -9.65 -0.15
CA ARG A 5 16.04 -9.73 -0.43
C ARG A 5 15.18 -9.97 0.81
N ASP A 6 15.63 -10.79 1.76
CA ASP A 6 14.88 -11.07 2.99
C ASP A 6 14.88 -9.86 3.95
N ALA A 7 15.95 -9.06 3.90
CA ALA A 7 16.05 -7.83 4.65
C ALA A 7 15.10 -6.75 4.09
N ASP A 8 15.03 -6.61 2.77
CA ASP A 8 14.08 -5.72 2.08
C ASP A 8 12.63 -6.11 2.34
N ALA A 9 12.30 -7.40 2.26
CA ALA A 9 10.94 -7.88 2.55
C ALA A 9 10.52 -7.62 4.01
N LYS A 10 11.45 -7.74 4.96
CA LYS A 10 11.20 -7.37 6.37
C LYS A 10 11.02 -5.87 6.53
N ALA A 11 11.82 -5.05 5.84
CA ALA A 11 11.66 -3.60 5.87
C ALA A 11 10.30 -3.17 5.30
N HIS A 12 9.87 -3.75 4.19
CA HIS A 12 8.54 -3.49 3.60
C HIS A 12 7.39 -3.85 4.55
N ARG A 13 7.50 -4.94 5.32
CA ARG A 13 6.47 -5.33 6.30
C ARG A 13 6.33 -4.34 7.46
N LEU A 14 7.39 -3.62 7.83
CA LEU A 14 7.32 -2.61 8.89
C LEU A 14 6.48 -1.39 8.49
N PHE A 15 6.46 -1.09 7.18
CA PHE A 15 5.72 0.02 6.58
C PHE A 15 4.37 -0.40 5.96
N ASP A 16 3.87 -1.61 6.24
CA ASP A 16 2.55 -2.04 5.76
C ASP A 16 1.43 -1.19 6.41
N VAL A 17 0.58 -0.59 5.58
CA VAL A 17 -0.55 0.29 5.97
C VAL A 17 -1.44 -0.33 7.04
N ARG A 18 -1.64 -1.66 7.02
CA ARG A 18 -2.47 -2.38 8.00
C ARG A 18 -1.84 -2.42 9.39
N THR A 19 -0.52 -2.26 9.48
CA THR A 19 0.22 -2.45 10.74
C THR A 19 1.09 -1.26 11.14
N ILE A 20 1.27 -0.26 10.28
CA ILE A 20 2.17 0.87 10.48
C ILE A 20 1.86 1.63 11.78
N GLU A 21 0.60 1.92 12.07
CA GLU A 21 0.23 2.63 13.30
C GLU A 21 0.58 1.82 14.56
N ARG A 22 0.39 0.50 14.50
CA ARG A 22 0.74 -0.41 15.60
C ARG A 22 2.25 -0.47 15.77
N ASN A 23 3.01 -0.52 14.67
CA ASN A 23 4.47 -0.54 14.68
C ASN A 23 5.04 0.77 15.24
N ILE A 24 4.40 1.91 14.93
CA ILE A 24 4.73 3.22 15.51
C ILE A 24 4.45 3.24 17.01
N LYS A 25 3.26 2.80 17.45
CA LYS A 25 2.91 2.72 18.88
C LYS A 25 3.85 1.80 19.67
N LYS A 26 4.35 0.73 19.03
CA LYS A 26 5.32 -0.21 19.61
C LYS A 26 6.76 0.29 19.58
N GLY A 27 7.04 1.43 18.93
CA GLY A 27 8.39 1.99 18.78
C GLY A 27 9.28 1.24 17.79
N LEU A 28 8.72 0.35 16.96
CA LEU A 28 9.46 -0.37 15.91
C LEU A 28 9.77 0.53 14.71
N VAL A 29 8.96 1.56 14.50
CA VAL A 29 9.09 2.56 13.44
C VAL A 29 8.80 3.93 14.05
N THR A 30 9.57 4.97 13.71
CA THR A 30 9.22 6.34 14.14
C THR A 30 8.33 7.02 13.10
N ARG A 31 7.54 8.01 13.51
CA ARG A 31 6.76 8.84 12.56
C ARG A 31 7.67 9.49 11.50
N LYS A 32 8.88 9.91 11.90
CA LYS A 32 9.87 10.50 10.99
C LYS A 32 10.35 9.50 9.94
N ASP A 33 10.58 8.25 10.33
CA ASP A 33 10.98 7.20 9.39
C ASP A 33 9.87 6.86 8.41
N TYR A 34 8.61 6.83 8.89
CA TYR A 34 7.45 6.63 8.04
C TYR A 34 7.28 7.78 7.03
N GLU A 35 7.40 9.03 7.45
CA GLU A 35 7.36 10.18 6.54
C GLU A 35 8.49 10.16 5.51
N LYS A 36 9.70 9.75 5.92
CA LYS A 36 10.83 9.60 4.99
C LYS A 36 10.57 8.47 3.99
N HIS A 37 9.98 7.37 4.44
CA HIS A 37 9.56 6.28 3.57
C HIS A 37 8.54 6.79 2.54
N LEU A 38 7.48 7.45 2.97
CA LEU A 38 6.45 8.04 2.10
C LEU A 38 7.03 9.00 1.05
N LYS A 39 7.95 9.88 1.45
CA LYS A 39 8.63 10.81 0.51
C LYS A 39 9.55 10.09 -0.49
N GLY A 40 10.00 8.89 -0.16
CA GLY A 40 10.80 8.05 -1.03
C GLY A 40 9.97 7.21 -2.02
N LEU A 41 8.65 7.12 -1.84
CA LEU A 41 7.79 6.51 -2.85
C LEU A 41 7.71 7.44 -4.06
N GLY A 42 8.06 6.90 -5.24
CA GLY A 42 7.89 7.62 -6.49
C GLY A 42 6.41 7.83 -6.82
N ASP A 43 6.11 8.95 -7.47
CA ASP A 43 4.78 9.17 -8.02
C ASP A 43 4.47 8.05 -9.03
N SER A 44 3.29 7.46 -8.88
CA SER A 44 2.82 6.34 -9.69
C SER A 44 1.57 6.71 -10.47
N ALA A 45 1.20 8.00 -10.52
CA ALA A 45 0.07 8.50 -11.30
C ALA A 45 0.15 8.09 -12.78
N GLU A 46 1.35 8.06 -13.36
CA GLU A 46 1.58 7.66 -14.77
C GLU A 46 1.47 6.14 -15.01
N LYS A 47 1.41 5.33 -13.95
CA LYS A 47 1.30 3.86 -14.04
C LYS A 47 -0.13 3.36 -13.83
N VAL A 48 -1.11 4.27 -13.78
CA VAL A 48 -2.52 3.92 -13.66
C VAL A 48 -2.97 3.27 -14.96
N ALA A 49 -3.30 1.98 -14.88
CA ALA A 49 -3.99 1.31 -15.98
C ALA A 49 -5.38 1.95 -16.15
N PRO A 50 -5.88 2.10 -17.40
CA PRO A 50 -7.28 2.45 -17.62
C PRO A 50 -8.18 1.48 -16.84
N PRO A 51 -9.31 1.95 -16.29
CA PRO A 51 -10.30 1.05 -15.73
C PRO A 51 -10.66 0.01 -16.80
N GLU A 52 -10.49 -1.27 -16.47
CA GLU A 52 -10.97 -2.34 -17.33
C GLU A 52 -12.50 -2.29 -17.32
N GLU A 53 -13.12 -2.15 -18.49
CA GLU A 53 -14.56 -2.26 -18.64
C GLU A 53 -14.97 -3.69 -18.27
N HIS A 54 -15.39 -3.90 -17.03
CA HIS A 54 -16.05 -5.12 -16.62
C HIS A 54 -17.52 -5.04 -17.10
N PRO A 55 -17.96 -5.91 -18.01
CA PRO A 55 -19.33 -5.88 -18.55
C PRO A 55 -20.42 -6.20 -17.51
N ASP A 56 -20.03 -6.50 -16.27
CA ASP A 56 -20.93 -6.83 -15.16
C ASP A 56 -21.18 -5.64 -14.20
N ASP A 57 -20.48 -4.51 -14.35
CA ASP A 57 -20.62 -3.34 -13.46
C ASP A 57 -21.89 -2.50 -13.71
N ASP A 58 -22.62 -2.75 -14.81
CA ASP A 58 -23.87 -2.06 -15.19
C ASP A 58 -25.16 -2.76 -14.70
N ALA A 59 -25.06 -3.89 -13.99
CA ALA A 59 -26.22 -4.73 -13.67
C ALA A 59 -26.97 -4.37 -12.36
N ASP A 60 -26.45 -3.48 -11.52
CA ASP A 60 -26.98 -3.25 -10.16
C ASP A 60 -27.85 -1.99 -9.98
N ASP A 61 -28.14 -1.21 -11.04
CA ASP A 61 -29.02 -0.02 -10.97
C ASP A 61 -30.30 -0.17 -11.82
N LEU A 62 -31.04 -1.27 -11.63
CA LEU A 62 -32.43 -1.34 -12.06
C LEU A 62 -33.36 -0.95 -10.89
N PRO A 63 -34.16 0.13 -10.99
CA PRO A 63 -35.17 0.42 -9.99
C PRO A 63 -36.22 -0.70 -10.01
N GLY A 64 -36.34 -1.43 -8.90
CA GLY A 64 -37.41 -2.41 -8.73
C GLY A 64 -38.79 -1.75 -8.86
N GLU A 65 -39.65 -2.35 -9.68
CA GLU A 65 -41.06 -1.98 -9.82
C GLU A 65 -41.86 -2.19 -8.52
#